data_AF-A0A4V3HE51-F1
#
_entry.id   AF-A0A4V3HE51-F1
#
_cell.length_a   1.000
_cell.length_b   1.000
_cell.length_c   1.000
_cell.angle_alpha   90.00
_cell.angle_beta   90.00
_cell.angle_gamma   90.00
#
_symmetry.space_group_name_H-M   'P 1'
#
loop_
_entity.id
_entity.type
_entity.pdbx_description
1 polymer ?
#
loop_
_entity_poly.entity_id
_entity_poly.type
_entity_poly.pdbx_seq_one_letter_code
_entity_poly.pdbx_strand_id
1 'polypeptide(L)' 'MFKFLFAMIIPVMIFAYTMSFMRWAGSRAGATAQVSAGTLGVLSLAVSAAALWKLLI' A
#
# COMPACT_ATOMS: atom_id res chain seq x y z
N MET A 1 -18.12 8.38 10.63
CA MET A 1 -17.64 8.02 9.28
C MET A 1 -16.34 8.74 8.90
N PHE A 2 -16.23 10.06 9.07
CA PHE A 2 -14.98 10.81 8.81
C PHE A 2 -13.71 10.24 9.48
N LYS A 3 -13.83 9.72 10.71
CA LYS A 3 -12.71 9.05 11.42
C LYS A 3 -12.11 7.86 10.63
N PHE A 4 -12.93 7.12 9.89
CA PHE A 4 -12.47 6.01 9.04
C PHE A 4 -11.77 6.51 7.77
N LEU A 5 -12.27 7.59 7.16
CA LEU A 5 -11.60 8.26 6.05
C LEU A 5 -10.22 8.81 6.44
N PHE A 6 -10.08 9.41 7.62
CA PHE A 6 -8.78 9.83 8.15
C PHE A 6 -7.87 8.64 8.47
N ALA A 7 -8.42 7.53 8.98
CA ALA A 7 -7.65 6.31 9.20
C ALA A 7 -7.14 5.68 7.89
N MET A 8 -7.83 5.90 6.76
CA MET A 8 -7.38 5.45 5.43
C MET A 8 -6.17 6.19 4.88
N ILE A 9 -5.81 7.33 5.45
CA ILE A 9 -4.56 8.02 5.09
C ILE A 9 -3.35 7.15 5.44
N ILE A 10 -3.45 6.36 6.51
CA ILE A 10 -2.36 5.50 7.00
C ILE A 10 -1.97 4.45 5.95
N PRO A 11 -2.87 3.60 5.44
CA PRO A 11 -2.50 2.62 4.42
C PRO A 11 -2.11 3.26 3.08
N VAL A 12 -2.62 4.44 2.72
CA VAL A 12 -2.15 5.19 1.54
C VAL A 12 -0.70 5.65 1.73
N MET A 13 -0.34 6.14 2.91
CA MET A 13 1.03 6.51 3.25
C MET A 13 1.96 5.30 3.29
N ILE A 14 1.49 4.17 3.83
CA ILE A 14 2.23 2.90 3.78
C ILE A 14 2.47 2.51 2.32
N PHE A 15 1.46 2.58 1.46
CA PHE A 15 1.62 2.28 0.03
C PHE A 15 2.69 3.16 -0.64
N ALA A 16 2.65 4.48 -0.39
CA ALA A 16 3.64 5.42 -0.94
C ALA A 16 5.07 5.09 -0.46
N TYR A 17 5.22 4.74 0.81
CA TYR A 17 6.49 4.27 1.36
C TYR A 17 6.93 2.95 0.74
N THR A 18 6.04 1.97 0.62
CA THR A 18 6.32 0.66 0.03
C THR A 18 6.73 0.77 -1.44
N MET A 19 6.15 1.70 -2.21
CA MET A 19 6.59 1.98 -3.59
C MET A 19 8.00 2.57 -3.64
N SER A 20 8.33 3.48 -2.71
CA SER A 20 9.68 4.03 -2.59
C SER A 20 10.70 2.95 -2.21
N PHE A 21 10.32 2.07 -1.27
CA PHE A 21 11.10 0.91 -0.87
C PHE A 21 11.26 -0.10 -2.01
N MET A 22 10.21 -0.35 -2.80
CA MET A 22 10.26 -1.23 -3.97
C MET A 22 11.30 -0.74 -4.98
N ARG A 23 11.31 0.56 -5.30
CA ARG A 23 12.30 1.16 -6.23
C ARG A 23 13.72 1.03 -5.68
N TRP A 24 13.90 1.31 -4.39
CA TRP A 24 15.19 1.13 -3.72
C TRP A 24 15.63 -0.34 -3.73
N ALA A 25 14.75 -1.27 -3.39
CA ALA A 25 15.01 -2.70 -3.37
C ALA A 25 15.39 -3.25 -4.75
N GLY A 26 14.72 -2.79 -5.81
CA GLY A 26 15.08 -3.14 -7.19
C GLY A 26 16.50 -2.69 -7.57
N SER A 27 16.96 -1.55 -7.04
CA SER A 27 18.30 -1.03 -7.32
C SER A 27 19.44 -1.67 -6.51
N ARG A 28 19.14 -2.31 -5.36
CA ARG A 28 20.15 -2.71 -4.35
C ARG A 28 20.04 -4.15 -3.88
N ALA A 29 18.83 -4.68 -3.72
CA ALA A 29 18.53 -5.98 -3.10
C ALA A 29 18.09 -7.05 -4.11
N GLY A 30 17.85 -6.67 -5.37
CA GLY A 30 17.54 -7.57 -6.47
C GLY A 30 16.04 -7.75 -6.73
N ALA A 31 15.75 -8.48 -7.81
CA ALA A 31 14.40 -8.62 -8.35
C ALA A 31 13.39 -9.24 -7.37
N THR A 32 13.80 -10.24 -6.59
CA THR A 32 12.92 -10.91 -5.61
C THR A 32 12.44 -9.97 -4.52
N ALA A 33 13.33 -9.11 -4.00
CA ALA A 33 12.99 -8.12 -2.97
C ALA A 33 12.05 -7.05 -3.54
N GLN A 34 12.29 -6.61 -4.78
CA GLN A 34 11.42 -5.68 -5.48
C GLN A 34 10.01 -6.25 -5.70
N VAL A 35 9.89 -7.48 -6.20
CA VAL A 35 8.60 -8.12 -6.46
C VAL A 35 7.82 -8.34 -5.15
N SER A 36 8.53 -8.76 -4.09
CA SER A 36 7.92 -8.95 -2.76
C SER A 36 7.37 -7.63 -2.19
N ALA A 37 8.17 -6.56 -2.26
CA ALA A 37 7.74 -5.23 -1.84
C ALA A 37 6.56 -4.69 -2.67
N GLY A 38 6.61 -4.85 -3.99
CA GLY A 38 5.53 -4.46 -4.88
C GLY A 38 4.22 -5.17 -4.56
N THR A 39 4.28 -6.48 -4.30
CA THR A 39 3.10 -7.29 -3.92
C THR A 39 2.49 -6.80 -2.61
N LEU A 40 3.32 -6.50 -1.59
CA LEU A 40 2.87 -5.91 -0.31
C LEU A 40 2.18 -4.57 -0.49
N GLY A 41 2.70 -3.72 -1.38
CA GLY A 41 2.09 -2.43 -1.71
C GLY A 41 0.71 -2.61 -2.33
N VAL A 42 0.58 -3.46 -3.34
CA VAL A 42 -0.70 -3.72 -4.02
C VAL A 42 -1.75 -4.29 -3.06
N LEU A 43 -1.37 -5.23 -2.20
CA LEU A 43 -2.28 -5.78 -1.18
C LEU A 43 -2.77 -4.71 -0.19
N SER A 44 -1.88 -3.80 0.23
CA SER A 44 -2.25 -2.71 1.14
C SER A 44 -3.29 -1.76 0.52
N LEU A 45 -3.16 -1.47 -0.78
CA LEU A 45 -4.17 -0.71 -1.53
C LEU A 45 -5.48 -1.48 -1.69
N ALA A 46 -5.41 -2.77 -2.01
CA ALA A 46 -6.61 -3.60 -2.23
C ALA A 46 -7.47 -3.68 -0.97
N VAL A 47 -6.86 -3.87 0.21
CA VAL A 47 -7.57 -3.88 1.50
C VAL A 47 -8.20 -2.52 1.79
N SER A 48 -7.50 -1.43 1.49
CA SER A 48 -8.03 -0.07 1.65
C SER A 48 -9.22 0.18 0.71
N ALA A 49 -9.13 -0.23 -0.54
CA ALA A 49 -10.23 -0.11 -1.50
C ALA A 49 -11.46 -0.92 -1.07
N ALA A 50 -11.27 -2.16 -0.59
CA ALA A 50 -12.35 -3.01 -0.11
C ALA A 50 -13.06 -2.43 1.12
N ALA A 51 -12.30 -1.88 2.07
CA ALA A 51 -12.86 -1.19 3.23
C ALA A 51 -13.63 0.09 2.82
N LEU A 52 -13.16 0.81 1.80
CA LEU A 52 -13.81 2.03 1.33
C LEU A 52 -15.13 1.69 0.62
N TRP A 53 -15.13 0.63 -0.21
CA TRP A 53 -16.33 0.13 -0.87
C TRP A 53 -17.45 -0.19 0.12
N LYS A 54 -17.12 -0.83 1.24
CA LYS A 54 -18.07 -1.13 2.33
C LYS A 54 -18.54 0.10 3.12
N LEU A 55 -17.81 1.21 3.06
CA LEU A 55 -18.22 2.47 3.68
C LEU A 55 -19.12 3.32 2.78
N LEU A 56 -19.06 3.10 1.46
CA LEU A 56 -19.81 3.86 0.45
C LEU A 56 -21.14 3.20 0.06
N ILE A 57 -21.32 1.92 0.37
CA ILE A 57 -22.58 1.16 0.26
C ILE A 57 -23.25 1.11 1.63
#